data_AF-A0A2T4V267-F1
#
_entry.id   AF-A0A2T4V267-F1
#
_cell.length_a   1.000
_cell.length_b   1.000
_cell.length_c   1.000
_cell.angle_alpha   90.00
_cell.angle_beta   90.00
_cell.angle_gamma   90.00
#
_symmetry.space_group_name_H-M   'P 1'
#
loop_
_entity.id
_entity.type
_entity.pdbx_description
1 polymer ?
#
loop_
_entity_poly.entity_id
_entity_poly.type
_entity_poly.pdbx_seq_one_letter_code
_entity_poly.pdbx_strand_id
1 'polypeptide(L)'
;MSPPRFFVPHSASPAEPVKADAASVTHAVDAFQLEPRYLGEQEWFVCTDVVGQLVVVPASERDALPPSVQAQLAHHEIASGRPPRRIAAAELFFFSLELIEHPADAEGLNDPVYLYGTLMGPWPGDSVVRVPGQLTVTRGDMLAGLVHGAADAFHYVKDAESRDAPRSIHALLPGDRAERLAEGRGLVLAYPAVPVELQTSHAANGSQVANILHDVLTQLQEDARAHGGPEVLTTLDLPVPSRAMAIAELESRGYEVNGDIATQKSSRPGLMGRIAEWVHGDKVKVPREAATPEFLELARRALTSLPGWPSDTERALRSLVRAGSGAPVHHPGIIRTPAAPKQLPPRAPPAPPRPSDWMKDFLDAHERSGGAKPKLTRMQAPPAATPAKKASPPTSGTPEWLSDFAPGSPVPRVRKQPEAKPSAPQKKPDWMSDFDD
;
A
#
# COMPACT_ATOMS: atom_id res chain seq x y z
N MET A 1 2.71 -4.49 28.32
CA MET A 1 3.03 -3.44 27.35
C MET A 1 1.74 -2.70 27.06
N SER A 2 1.74 -1.37 27.12
CA SER A 2 0.57 -0.55 26.78
C SER A 2 0.78 0.04 25.39
N PRO A 3 -0.13 -0.16 24.43
CA PRO A 3 -0.03 0.45 23.11
C PRO A 3 -0.16 1.98 23.20
N PRO A 4 0.17 2.72 22.11
CA PRO A 4 -0.13 4.14 22.01
C PRO A 4 -1.61 4.41 22.28
N ARG A 5 -1.91 5.56 22.88
CA ARG A 5 -3.27 5.93 23.30
C ARG A 5 -4.30 5.85 22.17
N PHE A 6 -3.92 6.24 20.96
CA PHE A 6 -4.83 6.26 19.81
C PHE A 6 -4.87 4.93 19.03
N PHE A 7 -4.20 3.90 19.54
CA PHE A 7 -4.26 2.55 18.98
C PHE A 7 -5.21 1.66 19.79
N VAL A 8 -6.13 1.03 19.08
CA VAL A 8 -7.06 0.04 19.63
C VAL A 8 -6.67 -1.34 19.11
N PRO A 9 -6.15 -2.25 19.96
CA PRO A 9 -5.83 -3.61 19.54
C PRO A 9 -7.10 -4.38 19.20
N HIS A 10 -7.01 -5.29 18.22
CA HIS A 10 -8.09 -6.21 17.92
C HIS A 10 -8.31 -7.16 19.10
N SER A 11 -9.57 -7.29 19.55
CA SER A 11 -9.92 -8.05 20.76
C SER A 11 -9.70 -9.55 20.63
N ALA A 12 -9.81 -10.12 19.42
CA ALA A 12 -9.67 -11.55 19.17
C ALA A 12 -8.28 -11.97 18.65
N SER A 13 -7.40 -11.01 18.33
CA SER A 13 -6.05 -11.31 17.83
C SER A 13 -5.04 -11.24 18.96
N PRO A 14 -4.40 -12.35 19.36
CA PRO A 14 -3.38 -12.31 20.41
C PRO A 14 -2.16 -11.51 19.94
N ALA A 15 -1.48 -10.87 20.89
CA ALA A 15 -0.19 -10.25 20.63
C ALA A 15 0.86 -11.33 20.31
N GLU A 16 1.56 -11.16 19.20
CA GLU A 16 2.59 -12.12 18.74
C GLU A 16 3.99 -11.62 19.12
N PRO A 17 4.79 -12.40 19.88
CA PRO A 17 6.18 -12.04 20.15
C PRO A 17 6.99 -11.97 18.86
N VAL A 18 7.72 -10.87 18.68
CA VAL A 18 8.64 -10.70 17.53
C VAL A 18 10.03 -11.15 17.93
N LYS A 19 10.59 -12.08 17.15
CA LYS A 19 12.03 -12.35 17.18
C LYS A 19 12.63 -11.70 15.94
N ALA A 20 13.50 -10.71 16.15
CA ALA A 20 14.25 -10.14 15.05
C ALA A 20 15.21 -11.21 14.51
N ASP A 21 15.09 -11.51 13.22
CA ASP A 21 16.04 -12.34 12.49
C ASP A 21 16.49 -11.56 11.26
N ALA A 22 17.69 -10.98 11.34
CA ALA A 22 18.27 -10.21 10.25
C ALA A 22 18.40 -11.04 8.96
N ALA A 23 18.51 -12.37 9.05
CA ALA A 23 18.64 -13.24 7.88
C ALA A 23 17.30 -13.48 7.16
N SER A 24 16.15 -13.22 7.81
CA SER A 24 14.81 -13.47 7.24
C SER A 24 14.25 -12.29 6.45
N VAL A 25 14.94 -11.15 6.42
CA VAL A 25 14.47 -9.92 5.76
C VAL A 25 14.70 -9.96 4.26
N THR A 26 13.78 -9.38 3.48
CA THR A 26 13.78 -9.42 2.00
C THR A 26 14.01 -8.03 1.40
N HIS A 27 13.44 -6.99 1.99
CA HIS A 27 13.60 -5.61 1.53
C HIS A 27 13.86 -4.66 2.69
N ALA A 28 14.73 -3.67 2.49
CA ALA A 28 14.80 -2.48 3.34
C ALA A 28 13.74 -1.48 2.87
N VAL A 29 13.08 -0.80 3.80
CA VAL A 29 12.03 0.20 3.53
C VAL A 29 12.29 1.54 4.22
N ASP A 30 13.24 1.60 5.16
CA ASP A 30 13.62 2.83 5.85
C ASP A 30 14.97 2.70 6.55
N ALA A 31 15.62 3.85 6.78
CA ALA A 31 16.82 3.97 7.60
C ALA A 31 16.75 5.28 8.41
N PHE A 32 17.02 5.21 9.71
CA PHE A 32 17.01 6.38 10.60
C PHE A 32 17.93 6.17 11.80
N GLN A 33 18.29 7.28 12.45
CA GLN A 33 19.01 7.28 13.72
C GLN A 33 18.01 7.53 14.86
N LEU A 34 18.01 6.64 15.85
CA LEU A 34 17.23 6.81 17.07
C LEU A 34 18.07 7.52 18.11
N GLU A 35 17.51 8.57 18.73
CA GLU A 35 18.18 9.34 19.78
C GLU A 35 17.48 9.19 21.12
N PRO A 36 17.51 8.00 21.73
CA PRO A 36 17.07 7.90 23.11
C PRO A 36 18.11 8.62 23.97
N ARG A 37 17.66 9.40 24.95
CA ARG A 37 18.55 10.14 25.89
C ARG A 37 19.56 9.24 26.62
N TYR A 38 19.42 7.92 26.54
CA TYR A 38 20.16 6.92 27.32
C TYR A 38 20.88 5.81 26.53
N LEU A 39 20.64 5.59 25.21
CA LEU A 39 21.37 4.56 24.43
C LEU A 39 22.48 5.11 23.51
N GLY A 40 22.65 6.44 23.44
CA GLY A 40 23.53 7.03 22.41
C GLY A 40 22.90 6.95 21.02
N GLU A 41 23.56 7.56 20.02
CA GLU A 41 23.08 7.57 18.64
C GLU A 41 23.28 6.18 18.00
N GLN A 42 22.19 5.48 17.70
CA GLN A 42 22.21 4.20 16.98
C GLN A 42 21.35 4.28 15.72
N GLU A 43 21.89 3.81 14.61
CA GLU A 43 21.16 3.67 13.35
C GLU A 43 20.36 2.36 13.32
N TRP A 44 19.16 2.45 12.76
CA TRP A 44 18.20 1.36 12.63
C TRP A 44 17.70 1.26 11.21
N PHE A 45 17.52 0.02 10.75
CA PHE A 45 16.88 -0.30 9.48
C PHE A 45 15.48 -0.84 9.75
N VAL A 46 14.52 -0.36 8.96
CA VAL A 46 13.20 -1.00 8.87
C VAL A 46 13.18 -1.82 7.60
N CYS A 47 12.79 -3.08 7.73
CA CYS A 47 12.76 -4.05 6.66
C CYS A 47 11.40 -4.77 6.61
N THR A 48 11.15 -5.48 5.52
CA THR A 48 10.07 -6.47 5.42
C THR A 48 10.65 -7.87 5.32
N ASP A 49 9.99 -8.86 5.91
CA ASP A 49 10.28 -10.28 5.69
C ASP A 49 9.57 -10.83 4.43
N VAL A 50 9.74 -12.13 4.17
CA VAL A 50 9.18 -12.82 3.00
C VAL A 50 7.64 -12.84 2.95
N VAL A 51 6.97 -12.53 4.07
CA VAL A 51 5.50 -12.41 4.14
C VAL A 51 5.05 -10.96 4.22
N GLY A 52 5.97 -10.01 4.00
CA GLY A 52 5.69 -8.57 3.98
C GLY A 52 5.53 -7.94 5.36
N GLN A 53 5.91 -8.62 6.44
CA GLN A 53 5.79 -8.09 7.80
C GLN A 53 7.01 -7.25 8.17
N LEU A 54 6.77 -6.17 8.93
CA LEU A 54 7.84 -5.26 9.34
C LEU A 54 8.80 -5.91 10.35
N VAL A 55 10.09 -5.80 10.09
CA VAL A 55 11.20 -6.22 10.96
C VAL A 55 12.11 -5.01 11.16
N VAL A 56 12.57 -4.78 12.39
CA VAL A 56 13.50 -3.70 12.71
C VAL A 56 14.82 -4.31 13.12
N VAL A 57 15.89 -3.89 12.46
CA VAL A 57 17.24 -4.44 12.62
C VAL A 57 18.20 -3.31 12.98
N PRO A 58 19.02 -3.44 14.05
CA PRO A 58 20.03 -2.44 14.35
C PRO A 58 21.15 -2.45 13.29
N ALA A 59 21.71 -1.28 12.97
CA ALA A 59 22.77 -1.18 11.96
C ALA A 59 24.03 -2.00 12.30
N SER A 60 24.25 -2.32 13.58
CA SER A 60 25.32 -3.23 14.02
C SER A 60 25.20 -4.65 13.46
N GLU A 61 24.00 -5.04 13.00
CA GLU A 61 23.72 -6.35 12.39
C GLU A 61 23.69 -6.29 10.85
N ARG A 62 24.16 -5.19 10.23
CA ARG A 62 24.17 -5.03 8.77
C ARG A 62 24.82 -6.21 8.03
N ASP A 63 25.92 -6.73 8.56
CA ASP A 63 26.65 -7.86 7.96
C ASP A 63 25.85 -9.18 7.97
N ALA A 64 24.83 -9.29 8.83
CA ALA A 64 23.94 -10.45 8.91
C ALA A 64 22.74 -10.36 7.94
N LEU A 65 22.50 -9.18 7.35
CA LEU A 65 21.44 -8.99 6.35
C LEU A 65 21.78 -9.75 5.05
N PRO A 66 20.78 -10.21 4.28
CA PRO A 66 21.02 -10.79 2.97
C PRO A 66 21.73 -9.81 2.01
N PRO A 67 22.58 -10.31 1.08
CA PRO A 67 23.33 -9.45 0.16
C PRO A 67 22.45 -8.52 -0.68
N SER A 68 21.24 -8.94 -1.03
CA SER A 68 20.26 -8.11 -1.75
C SER A 68 19.83 -6.89 -0.93
N VAL A 69 19.61 -7.07 0.37
CA VAL A 69 19.22 -6.00 1.30
C VAL A 69 20.40 -5.07 1.56
N GLN A 70 21.61 -5.62 1.72
CA GLN A 70 22.83 -4.80 1.82
C GLN A 70 23.03 -3.92 0.58
N ALA A 71 22.75 -4.45 -0.61
CA ALA A 71 22.82 -3.70 -1.86
C ALA A 71 21.75 -2.59 -1.95
N GLN A 72 20.52 -2.86 -1.48
CA GLN A 72 19.47 -1.83 -1.37
C GLN A 72 19.90 -0.69 -0.43
N LEU A 73 20.44 -1.02 0.75
CA LEU A 73 20.96 -0.03 1.71
C LEU A 73 22.10 0.81 1.10
N ALA A 74 23.08 0.16 0.46
CA ALA A 74 24.19 0.86 -0.18
C ALA A 74 23.72 1.80 -1.31
N HIS A 75 22.72 1.37 -2.09
CA HIS A 75 22.12 2.25 -3.11
C HIS A 75 21.42 3.45 -2.47
N HIS A 76 20.61 3.23 -1.43
CA HIS A 76 19.91 4.30 -0.74
C HIS A 76 20.88 5.36 -0.17
N GLU A 77 21.99 4.94 0.43
CA GLU A 77 23.03 5.83 0.96
C GLU A 77 23.60 6.74 -0.13
N ILE A 78 23.88 6.18 -1.32
CA ILE A 78 24.38 6.93 -2.47
C ILE A 78 23.31 7.86 -3.04
N ALA A 79 22.09 7.34 -3.23
CA ALA A 79 21.00 8.04 -3.92
C ALA A 79 20.38 9.16 -3.09
N SER A 80 20.29 8.99 -1.77
CA SER A 80 19.73 10.00 -0.86
C SER A 80 20.66 11.20 -0.70
N GLY A 81 21.98 11.00 -0.86
CA GLY A 81 22.99 12.05 -0.74
C GLY A 81 23.07 12.71 0.64
N ARG A 82 22.47 12.10 1.67
CA ARG A 82 22.38 12.64 3.02
C ARG A 82 22.35 11.53 4.07
N PRO A 83 22.86 11.78 5.29
CA PRO A 83 22.76 10.83 6.38
C PRO A 83 21.30 10.56 6.76
N PRO A 84 21.01 9.38 7.35
CA PRO A 84 19.67 9.06 7.86
C PRO A 84 19.15 10.14 8.82
N ARG A 85 17.84 10.39 8.79
CA ARG A 85 17.19 11.35 9.70
C ARG A 85 17.34 10.91 11.15
N ARG A 86 17.39 11.86 12.07
CA ARG A 86 17.43 11.63 13.52
C ARG A 86 16.03 11.77 14.10
N ILE A 87 15.63 10.81 14.93
CA ILE A 87 14.34 10.82 15.62
C ILE A 87 14.60 10.81 17.13
N ALA A 88 14.28 11.91 17.80
CA ALA A 88 14.41 12.08 19.23
C ALA A 88 13.20 11.45 19.95
N ALA A 89 13.21 10.13 20.08
CA ALA A 89 12.15 9.37 20.73
C ALA A 89 12.69 8.51 21.89
N ALA A 90 11.91 8.46 22.97
CA ALA A 90 12.09 7.53 24.07
C ALA A 90 11.52 6.14 23.72
N GLU A 91 10.45 6.10 22.92
CA GLU A 91 9.85 4.90 22.36
C GLU A 91 9.27 5.16 20.96
N LEU A 92 9.41 4.17 20.07
CA LEU A 92 8.87 4.15 18.72
C LEU A 92 7.99 2.91 18.51
N PHE A 93 6.91 3.11 17.78
CA PHE A 93 6.10 2.02 17.25
C PHE A 93 6.17 2.03 15.72
N PHE A 94 6.07 0.87 15.12
CA PHE A 94 6.05 0.68 13.66
C PHE A 94 4.70 0.12 13.27
N PHE A 95 4.09 0.65 12.22
CA PHE A 95 2.75 0.26 11.83
C PHE A 95 2.71 -0.15 10.37
N SER A 96 2.39 -1.42 10.09
CA SER A 96 2.13 -1.87 8.73
C SER A 96 0.71 -1.48 8.37
N LEU A 97 0.53 -0.47 7.53
CA LEU A 97 -0.77 0.09 7.16
C LEU A 97 -1.39 -0.69 6.00
N GLU A 98 -2.55 -1.31 6.23
CA GLU A 98 -3.19 -2.20 5.25
C GLU A 98 -4.48 -1.63 4.66
N LEU A 99 -5.17 -0.76 5.40
CA LEU A 99 -6.45 -0.18 5.02
C LEU A 99 -6.64 1.18 5.70
N ILE A 100 -7.25 2.11 4.97
CA ILE A 100 -7.75 3.38 5.50
C ILE A 100 -9.27 3.41 5.42
N GLU A 101 -9.91 3.91 6.47
CA GLU A 101 -11.33 4.20 6.52
C GLU A 101 -11.58 5.67 6.86
N HIS A 102 -12.46 6.28 6.07
CA HIS A 102 -13.10 7.54 6.39
C HIS A 102 -14.48 7.26 6.99
N PRO A 103 -14.71 7.60 8.27
CA PRO A 103 -15.99 7.39 8.93
C PRO A 103 -17.09 8.18 8.22
N ALA A 104 -18.27 7.57 8.03
CA ALA A 104 -19.37 8.21 7.30
C ALA A 104 -19.95 9.45 8.02
N ASP A 105 -19.84 9.50 9.35
CA ASP A 105 -20.36 10.59 10.19
C ASP A 105 -19.30 11.72 10.40
N ALA A 106 -18.16 11.66 9.71
CA ALA A 106 -17.07 12.63 9.85
C ALA A 106 -17.26 13.83 8.91
N GLU A 107 -17.91 14.90 9.40
CA GLU A 107 -18.29 16.10 8.64
C GLU A 107 -17.20 17.20 8.61
N GLY A 108 -16.27 17.21 9.56
CA GLY A 108 -15.25 18.23 9.69
C GLY A 108 -14.05 18.03 8.76
N LEU A 109 -13.40 19.12 8.34
CA LEU A 109 -12.26 19.07 7.40
C LEU A 109 -11.08 18.24 7.93
N ASN A 110 -10.75 18.37 9.21
CA ASN A 110 -9.66 17.64 9.85
C ASN A 110 -10.16 16.51 10.76
N ASP A 111 -11.27 15.87 10.38
CA ASP A 111 -11.83 14.79 11.17
C ASP A 111 -10.95 13.54 11.20
N PRO A 112 -11.25 12.61 12.14
CA PRO A 112 -10.53 11.36 12.26
C PRO A 112 -10.57 10.51 10.99
N VAL A 113 -9.47 9.78 10.79
CA VAL A 113 -9.28 8.71 9.82
C VAL A 113 -8.81 7.50 10.58
N TYR A 114 -9.40 6.34 10.27
CA TYR A 114 -9.02 5.08 10.89
C TYR A 114 -8.05 4.31 9.99
N LEU A 115 -6.92 3.95 10.58
CA LEU A 115 -5.84 3.24 9.93
C LEU A 115 -5.80 1.83 10.47
N TYR A 116 -6.05 0.84 9.64
CA TYR A 116 -6.03 -0.56 10.03
C TYR A 116 -4.76 -1.25 9.57
N GLY A 117 -4.25 -2.13 10.42
CA GLY A 117 -3.02 -2.84 10.15
C GLY A 117 -2.41 -3.45 11.40
N THR A 118 -1.10 -3.63 11.37
CA THR A 118 -0.37 -4.32 12.45
C THR A 118 0.65 -3.39 13.10
N LEU A 119 0.50 -3.17 14.41
CA LEU A 119 1.43 -2.39 15.22
C LEU A 119 2.54 -3.29 15.78
N MET A 120 3.78 -2.83 15.70
CA MET A 120 4.96 -3.47 16.29
C MET A 120 5.68 -2.50 17.23
N GLY A 121 6.05 -2.95 18.43
CA GLY A 121 6.84 -2.15 19.37
C GLY A 121 6.48 -2.43 20.84
N PRO A 122 6.80 -1.51 21.77
CA PRO A 122 7.65 -0.33 21.54
C PRO A 122 9.10 -0.73 21.29
N TRP A 123 9.82 0.11 20.56
CA TRP A 123 11.28 0.05 20.40
C TRP A 123 11.94 1.30 20.99
N PRO A 124 13.14 1.21 21.56
CA PRO A 124 13.88 -0.03 21.85
C PRO A 124 13.24 -0.77 23.05
N GLY A 125 13.25 -2.10 23.04
CA GLY A 125 12.73 -2.91 24.15
C GLY A 125 12.95 -4.40 23.97
N ASP A 126 13.06 -5.14 25.07
CA ASP A 126 13.38 -6.58 25.07
C ASP A 126 12.16 -7.48 24.77
N SER A 127 10.96 -6.91 24.75
CA SER A 127 9.70 -7.63 24.57
C SER A 127 8.83 -6.98 23.49
N VAL A 128 9.33 -6.99 22.26
CA VAL A 128 8.61 -6.47 21.09
C VAL A 128 7.51 -7.44 20.71
N VAL A 129 6.30 -6.91 20.50
CA VAL A 129 5.15 -7.68 20.04
C VAL A 129 4.55 -7.05 18.79
N ARG A 130 3.90 -7.87 17.97
CA ARG A 130 3.02 -7.47 16.88
C ARG A 130 1.57 -7.63 17.32
N VAL A 131 0.76 -6.62 17.06
CA VAL A 131 -0.66 -6.60 17.44
C VAL A 131 -1.48 -6.00 16.30
N PRO A 132 -2.39 -6.77 15.67
CA PRO A 132 -3.36 -6.23 14.74
C PRO A 132 -4.31 -5.24 15.44
N GLY A 133 -4.72 -4.19 14.74
CA GLY A 133 -5.67 -3.23 15.29
C GLY A 133 -5.86 -1.99 14.43
N GLN A 134 -6.33 -0.94 15.09
CA GLN A 134 -6.72 0.32 14.48
C GLN A 134 -5.99 1.49 15.15
N LEU A 135 -5.28 2.29 14.36
CA LEU A 135 -4.74 3.59 14.78
C LEU A 135 -5.67 4.69 14.30
N THR A 136 -6.03 5.63 15.18
CA THR A 136 -6.82 6.80 14.82
C THR A 136 -5.93 8.03 14.72
N VAL A 137 -5.96 8.72 13.57
CA VAL A 137 -5.26 10.00 13.32
C VAL A 137 -6.22 10.98 12.64
N THR A 138 -5.84 12.23 12.38
CA THR A 138 -6.66 13.12 11.55
C THR A 138 -6.28 13.06 10.06
N ARG A 139 -7.14 13.58 9.17
CA ARG A 139 -6.79 13.75 7.74
C ARG A 139 -5.51 14.58 7.55
N GLY A 140 -5.38 15.68 8.30
CA GLY A 140 -4.19 16.53 8.30
C GLY A 140 -2.93 15.77 8.74
N ASP A 141 -3.01 14.98 9.81
CA ASP A 141 -1.89 14.15 10.26
C ASP A 141 -1.44 13.16 9.18
N MET A 142 -2.40 12.53 8.47
CA MET A 142 -2.09 11.59 7.39
C MET A 142 -1.40 12.26 6.20
N LEU A 143 -1.94 13.40 5.74
CA LEU A 143 -1.35 14.18 4.65
C LEU A 143 0.06 14.66 5.02
N ALA A 144 0.23 15.24 6.21
CA ALA A 144 1.51 15.76 6.66
C ALA A 144 2.53 14.65 6.89
N GLY A 145 2.12 13.53 7.49
CA GLY A 145 2.93 12.34 7.68
C GLY A 145 3.56 11.87 6.38
N LEU A 146 2.76 11.72 5.31
CA LEU A 146 3.25 11.32 3.99
C LEU A 146 4.08 12.40 3.29
N VAL A 147 3.69 13.67 3.38
CA VAL A 147 4.46 14.79 2.80
C VAL A 147 5.86 14.88 3.40
N HIS A 148 5.97 14.75 4.72
CA HIS A 148 7.26 14.77 5.41
C HIS A 148 8.05 13.49 5.18
N GLY A 149 7.41 12.31 5.28
CA GLY A 149 8.08 11.04 5.05
C GLY A 149 8.50 10.81 3.60
N ALA A 150 7.87 11.49 2.63
CA ALA A 150 8.32 11.46 1.23
C ALA A 150 9.67 12.16 1.02
N ALA A 151 10.00 13.16 1.85
CA ALA A 151 11.33 13.74 1.84
C ALA A 151 12.35 12.67 2.25
N ASP A 152 12.03 11.90 3.30
CA ASP A 152 12.83 10.85 3.92
C ASP A 152 12.63 9.44 3.36
N ALA A 153 12.05 9.34 2.17
CA ALA A 153 11.73 8.06 1.55
C ALA A 153 12.99 7.23 1.28
N PHE A 154 12.86 5.92 1.41
CA PHE A 154 13.92 4.99 1.02
C PHE A 154 14.01 4.91 -0.50
N HIS A 155 15.22 4.93 -1.04
CA HIS A 155 15.48 4.99 -2.48
C HIS A 155 15.94 3.63 -2.99
N TYR A 156 15.25 3.10 -3.99
CA TYR A 156 15.65 1.87 -4.67
C TYR A 156 16.34 2.17 -6.00
N VAL A 157 17.10 1.18 -6.47
CA VAL A 157 17.69 1.20 -7.81
C VAL A 157 16.57 1.37 -8.82
N LYS A 158 16.74 2.35 -9.72
CA LYS A 158 15.85 2.54 -10.86
C LYS A 158 15.98 1.34 -11.79
N ASP A 159 14.87 0.65 -12.05
CA ASP A 159 14.80 -0.36 -13.09
C ASP A 159 14.65 0.30 -14.48
N ALA A 160 14.88 -0.47 -15.54
CA ALA A 160 14.82 0.05 -16.91
C ALA A 160 13.39 0.43 -17.35
N GLU A 161 12.37 -0.13 -16.68
CA GLU A 161 10.96 0.01 -17.04
C GLU A 161 10.28 1.18 -16.31
N SER A 162 10.81 1.63 -15.17
CA SER A 162 10.26 2.72 -14.39
C SER A 162 10.67 4.08 -14.93
N ARG A 163 9.68 4.96 -15.07
CA ARG A 163 9.91 6.36 -15.42
C ARG A 163 10.70 7.10 -14.34
N ASP A 164 10.33 6.88 -13.09
CA ASP A 164 10.92 7.50 -11.90
C ASP A 164 11.66 6.47 -11.04
N ALA A 165 12.60 6.94 -10.21
CA ALA A 165 13.27 6.06 -9.26
C ALA A 165 12.27 5.56 -8.19
N PRO A 166 12.11 4.24 -8.00
CA PRO A 166 11.16 3.70 -7.03
C PRO A 166 11.54 4.09 -5.61
N ARG A 167 10.53 4.37 -4.77
CA ARG A 167 10.72 4.79 -3.38
C ARG A 167 9.77 4.10 -2.43
N SER A 168 10.23 3.87 -1.20
CA SER A 168 9.37 3.50 -0.07
C SER A 168 9.14 4.74 0.79
N ILE A 169 7.92 5.27 0.77
CA ILE A 169 7.49 6.43 1.53
C ILE A 169 6.80 5.93 2.81
N HIS A 170 7.09 6.55 3.94
CA HIS A 170 6.46 6.27 5.22
C HIS A 170 5.74 7.51 5.75
N ALA A 171 5.02 7.37 6.86
CA ALA A 171 4.40 8.47 7.57
C ALA A 171 4.74 8.39 9.06
N LEU A 172 5.36 9.44 9.59
CA LEU A 172 5.46 9.59 11.05
C LEU A 172 4.16 10.23 11.55
N LEU A 173 3.42 9.48 12.36
CA LEU A 173 2.06 9.77 12.83
C LEU A 173 1.99 9.85 14.35
N PRO A 174 1.02 10.62 14.89
CA PRO A 174 0.79 10.71 16.32
C PRO A 174 -0.01 9.50 16.85
N GLY A 175 0.56 8.77 17.80
CA GLY A 175 -0.14 7.72 18.55
C GLY A 175 -0.62 8.17 19.93
N ASP A 176 -0.31 9.41 20.34
CA ASP A 176 -0.69 9.97 21.63
C ASP A 176 -0.88 11.51 21.54
N ARG A 177 -1.25 12.13 22.66
CA ARG A 177 -1.47 13.58 22.78
C ARG A 177 -0.17 14.38 22.66
N ALA A 178 -0.28 15.66 22.33
CA ALA A 178 0.86 16.56 22.12
C ALA A 178 1.86 16.58 23.29
N GLU A 179 1.39 16.53 24.53
CA GLU A 179 2.27 16.57 25.71
C GLU A 179 3.13 15.30 25.81
N ARG A 180 2.56 14.15 25.47
CA ARG A 180 3.26 12.85 25.47
C ARG A 180 4.22 12.75 24.30
N LEU A 181 3.82 13.25 23.14
CA LEU A 181 4.71 13.34 21.98
C LEU A 181 5.92 14.22 22.27
N ALA A 182 5.75 15.38 22.92
CA ALA A 182 6.85 16.25 23.31
C ALA A 182 7.89 15.57 24.24
N GLU A 183 7.51 14.52 24.95
CA GLU A 183 8.40 13.67 25.76
C GLU A 183 9.13 12.58 24.95
N GLY A 184 8.89 12.52 23.63
CA GLY A 184 9.41 11.47 22.75
C GLY A 184 8.65 10.15 22.87
N ARG A 185 7.37 10.17 23.26
CA ARG A 185 6.55 8.96 23.48
C ARG A 185 5.33 8.91 22.57
N GLY A 186 4.92 7.70 22.19
CA GLY A 186 3.72 7.50 21.36
C GLY A 186 3.90 7.86 19.89
N LEU A 187 5.13 7.91 19.38
CA LEU A 187 5.42 8.13 17.97
C LEU A 187 5.18 6.83 17.19
N VAL A 188 4.52 6.92 16.04
CA VAL A 188 4.26 5.77 15.17
C VAL A 188 4.81 6.02 13.77
N LEU A 189 5.77 5.21 13.33
CA LEU A 189 6.21 5.16 11.93
C LEU A 189 5.32 4.18 11.17
N ALA A 190 4.43 4.70 10.33
CA ALA A 190 3.51 3.94 9.51
C ALA A 190 4.06 3.72 8.09
N TYR A 191 3.97 2.48 7.62
CA TYR A 191 4.43 2.05 6.30
C TYR A 191 3.23 1.52 5.52
N PRO A 192 2.79 2.25 4.46
CA PRO A 192 1.81 1.76 3.51
C PRO A 192 2.22 0.37 2.97
N ALA A 193 1.43 -0.65 3.27
CA ALA A 193 1.77 -2.05 2.97
C ALA A 193 1.68 -2.33 1.48
N VAL A 194 2.72 -2.96 0.94
CA VAL A 194 2.76 -3.44 -0.45
C VAL A 194 2.40 -4.92 -0.45
N PRO A 195 1.44 -5.39 -1.27
CA PRO A 195 1.16 -6.81 -1.45
C PRO A 195 2.43 -7.56 -1.84
N VAL A 196 2.68 -8.73 -1.24
CA VAL A 196 3.93 -9.50 -1.48
C VAL A 196 4.09 -9.89 -2.94
N GLU A 197 2.99 -10.04 -3.67
CA GLU A 197 2.97 -10.34 -5.11
C GLU A 197 3.52 -9.19 -5.96
N LEU A 198 3.52 -7.97 -5.42
CA LEU A 198 4.06 -6.78 -6.05
C LEU A 198 5.49 -6.46 -5.58
N GLN A 199 5.98 -7.16 -4.55
CA GLN A 199 7.35 -7.02 -4.01
C GLN A 199 8.34 -7.92 -4.78
N THR A 200 8.53 -7.68 -6.07
CA THR A 200 9.44 -8.50 -6.89
C THR A 200 10.91 -8.14 -6.63
N SER A 201 11.31 -6.91 -6.96
CA SER A 201 12.68 -6.41 -6.82
C SER A 201 12.87 -5.46 -5.64
N HIS A 202 11.77 -4.85 -5.18
CA HIS A 202 11.76 -3.85 -4.11
C HIS A 202 10.37 -3.75 -3.46
N ALA A 203 10.30 -3.11 -2.30
CA ALA A 203 9.06 -2.78 -1.60
C ALA A 203 8.64 -1.31 -1.78
N ALA A 204 8.82 -0.77 -2.99
CA ALA A 204 8.35 0.57 -3.33
C ALA A 204 6.82 0.67 -3.27
N ASN A 205 6.30 1.75 -2.70
CA ASN A 205 4.88 1.90 -2.37
C ASN A 205 4.25 3.17 -2.96
N GLY A 206 4.80 3.67 -4.08
CA GLY A 206 4.32 4.91 -4.70
C GLY A 206 2.85 4.89 -5.10
N SER A 207 2.37 3.79 -5.68
CA SER A 207 0.96 3.63 -6.08
C SER A 207 0.02 3.56 -4.87
N GLN A 208 0.42 2.82 -3.84
CA GLN A 208 -0.23 2.78 -2.53
C GLN A 208 -0.39 4.18 -1.92
N VAL A 209 0.68 4.98 -1.92
CA VAL A 209 0.67 6.34 -1.38
C VAL A 209 -0.19 7.28 -2.23
N ALA A 210 -0.15 7.17 -3.56
CA ALA A 210 -1.00 7.95 -4.44
C ALA A 210 -2.49 7.67 -4.17
N ASN A 211 -2.88 6.41 -3.96
CA ASN A 211 -4.25 6.04 -3.60
C ASN A 211 -4.67 6.66 -2.25
N ILE A 212 -3.83 6.54 -1.22
CA ILE A 212 -4.11 7.15 0.09
C ILE A 212 -4.31 8.66 -0.05
N LEU A 213 -3.38 9.35 -0.70
CA LEU A 213 -3.43 10.81 -0.84
C LEU A 213 -4.67 11.23 -1.62
N HIS A 214 -4.98 10.53 -2.72
CA HIS A 214 -6.18 10.77 -3.51
C HIS A 214 -7.44 10.66 -2.65
N ASP A 215 -7.57 9.61 -1.83
CA ASP A 215 -8.79 9.36 -1.07
C ASP A 215 -8.97 10.37 0.07
N VAL A 216 -7.89 10.69 0.79
CA VAL A 216 -7.91 11.71 1.84
C VAL A 216 -8.20 13.10 1.25
N LEU A 217 -7.60 13.47 0.11
CA LEU A 217 -7.83 14.74 -0.56
C LEU A 217 -9.24 14.85 -1.14
N THR A 218 -9.77 13.76 -1.71
CA THR A 218 -11.15 13.68 -2.21
C THR A 218 -12.13 13.92 -1.06
N GLN A 219 -11.96 13.21 0.06
CA GLN A 219 -12.83 13.38 1.22
C GLN A 219 -12.75 14.82 1.77
N LEU A 220 -11.53 15.37 1.90
CA LEU A 220 -11.34 16.74 2.35
C LEU A 220 -12.06 17.75 1.45
N GLN A 221 -12.02 17.54 0.13
CA GLN A 221 -12.71 18.38 -0.83
C GLN A 221 -14.24 18.24 -0.75
N GLU A 222 -14.75 17.02 -0.61
CA GLU A 222 -16.18 16.75 -0.42
C GLU A 222 -16.71 17.46 0.84
N ASP A 223 -16.01 17.32 1.96
CA ASP A 223 -16.36 17.96 3.23
C ASP A 223 -16.30 19.49 3.12
N ALA A 224 -15.28 20.03 2.42
CA ALA A 224 -15.19 21.46 2.18
C ALA A 224 -16.37 21.99 1.37
N ARG A 225 -16.85 21.24 0.37
CA ARG A 225 -18.03 21.62 -0.42
C ARG A 225 -19.32 21.53 0.37
N ALA A 226 -19.46 20.49 1.18
CA ALA A 226 -20.67 20.22 1.95
C ALA A 226 -20.85 21.18 3.14
N HIS A 227 -19.77 21.52 3.83
CA HIS A 227 -19.81 22.20 5.14
C HIS A 227 -19.17 23.60 5.15
N GLY A 228 -18.94 24.21 3.99
CA GLY A 228 -18.44 25.59 3.89
C GLY A 228 -16.96 25.75 4.23
N GLY A 229 -16.12 24.87 3.68
CA GLY A 229 -14.67 24.93 3.83
C GLY A 229 -13.99 25.98 2.93
N PRO A 230 -12.67 26.17 3.08
CA PRO A 230 -11.87 27.09 2.27
C PRO A 230 -12.01 26.85 0.76
N GLU A 231 -12.15 27.94 -0.01
CA GLU A 231 -12.35 27.88 -1.47
C GLU A 231 -11.28 27.06 -2.20
N VAL A 232 -10.02 27.17 -1.74
CA VAL A 232 -8.89 26.40 -2.27
C VAL A 232 -9.13 24.89 -2.22
N LEU A 233 -9.75 24.37 -1.16
CA LEU A 233 -10.06 22.95 -1.02
C LEU A 233 -11.27 22.56 -1.89
N THR A 234 -12.29 23.42 -1.98
CA THR A 234 -13.50 23.16 -2.77
C THR A 234 -13.25 23.08 -4.28
N THR A 235 -12.23 23.79 -4.76
CA THR A 235 -11.90 23.95 -6.19
C THR A 235 -10.65 23.18 -6.62
N LEU A 236 -10.08 22.38 -5.73
CA LEU A 236 -8.87 21.59 -5.98
C LEU A 236 -9.06 20.67 -7.21
N ASP A 237 -8.24 20.81 -8.25
CA ASP A 237 -8.27 19.91 -9.41
C ASP A 237 -7.60 18.59 -9.01
N LEU A 238 -8.42 17.58 -8.70
CA LEU A 238 -7.94 16.27 -8.25
C LEU A 238 -7.75 15.32 -9.44
N PRO A 239 -6.50 14.92 -9.75
CA PRO A 239 -6.24 13.83 -10.69
C PRO A 239 -6.57 12.48 -10.02
N VAL A 240 -6.52 11.40 -10.80
CA VAL A 240 -6.65 10.02 -10.29
C VAL A 240 -5.30 9.30 -10.28
N PRO A 241 -5.04 8.38 -9.33
CA PRO A 241 -3.81 7.59 -9.29
C PRO A 241 -3.67 6.62 -10.47
N SER A 242 -4.78 6.11 -10.99
CA SER A 242 -4.83 5.26 -12.18
C SER A 242 -6.03 5.64 -13.02
N ARG A 243 -5.77 6.21 -14.21
CA ARG A 243 -6.84 6.58 -15.14
C ARG A 243 -7.53 5.33 -15.69
N ALA A 244 -6.79 4.24 -15.88
CA ALA A 244 -7.36 2.96 -16.30
C ALA A 244 -8.41 2.44 -15.30
N MET A 245 -8.13 2.51 -13.99
CA MET A 245 -9.10 2.13 -12.97
C MET A 245 -10.31 3.07 -12.93
N ALA A 246 -10.10 4.38 -13.07
CA ALA A 246 -11.20 5.34 -13.12
C ALA A 246 -12.13 5.11 -14.33
N ILE A 247 -11.56 4.75 -15.50
CA ILE A 247 -12.34 4.33 -16.68
C ILE A 247 -13.13 3.06 -16.36
N ALA A 248 -12.47 2.02 -15.85
CA ALA A 248 -13.13 0.74 -15.56
C ALA A 248 -14.28 0.91 -14.56
N GLU A 249 -14.13 1.79 -13.57
CA GLU A 249 -15.18 2.13 -12.63
C GLU A 249 -16.36 2.83 -13.33
N LEU A 250 -16.10 3.82 -14.19
CA LEU A 250 -17.14 4.48 -14.97
C LEU A 250 -17.86 3.50 -15.92
N GLU A 251 -17.13 2.62 -16.58
CA GLU A 251 -17.68 1.57 -17.45
C GLU A 251 -18.56 0.60 -16.66
N SER A 252 -18.13 0.21 -15.45
CA SER A 252 -18.94 -0.63 -14.55
C SER A 252 -20.26 0.03 -14.12
N ARG A 253 -20.30 1.37 -14.09
CA ARG A 253 -21.49 2.19 -13.83
C ARG A 253 -22.34 2.45 -15.09
N GLY A 254 -21.97 1.86 -16.23
CA GLY A 254 -22.71 1.96 -17.49
C GLY A 254 -22.36 3.18 -18.35
N TYR A 255 -21.22 3.82 -18.10
CA TYR A 255 -20.70 4.87 -18.98
C TYR A 255 -19.93 4.28 -20.15
N GLU A 256 -19.93 4.97 -21.28
CA GLU A 256 -18.99 4.80 -22.37
C GLU A 256 -17.94 5.90 -22.30
N VAL A 257 -16.65 5.55 -22.29
CA VAL A 257 -15.56 6.52 -22.24
C VAL A 257 -14.97 6.76 -23.62
N ASN A 258 -15.08 7.99 -24.11
CA ASN A 258 -14.51 8.43 -25.38
C ASN A 258 -13.51 9.57 -25.12
N GLY A 259 -12.22 9.26 -25.13
CA GLY A 259 -11.18 10.21 -24.73
C GLY A 259 -11.34 10.60 -23.27
N ASP A 260 -11.48 11.89 -22.98
CA ASP A 260 -11.63 12.46 -21.62
C ASP A 260 -13.08 12.65 -21.18
N ILE A 261 -14.06 12.15 -21.95
CA ILE A 261 -15.48 12.31 -21.65
C ILE A 261 -16.15 10.95 -21.54
N ALA A 262 -16.83 10.73 -20.42
CA ALA A 262 -17.69 9.58 -20.17
C ALA A 262 -19.15 9.99 -20.38
N THR A 263 -19.88 9.25 -21.22
CA THR A 263 -21.31 9.46 -21.50
C THR A 263 -22.11 8.25 -21.04
N GLN A 264 -23.17 8.45 -20.28
CA GLN A 264 -24.02 7.35 -19.81
C GLN A 264 -24.73 6.66 -20.98
N LYS A 265 -24.55 5.33 -21.13
CA LYS A 265 -25.25 4.58 -22.18
C LYS A 265 -26.76 4.56 -21.89
N SER A 266 -27.57 5.06 -22.82
CA SER A 266 -29.02 4.90 -22.69
C SER A 266 -29.41 3.43 -22.93
N SER A 267 -30.06 2.79 -21.96
CA SER A 267 -30.44 1.37 -22.07
C SER A 267 -31.67 1.10 -22.95
N ARG A 268 -32.20 2.12 -23.65
CA ARG A 268 -33.43 2.00 -24.45
C ARG A 268 -33.10 1.71 -25.92
N PRO A 269 -33.42 0.51 -26.44
CA PRO A 269 -33.21 0.20 -27.85
C PRO A 269 -34.17 1.03 -28.74
N GLY A 270 -33.65 1.60 -29.83
CA GLY A 270 -34.41 2.27 -30.88
C GLY A 270 -34.10 3.76 -31.07
N LEU A 271 -34.71 4.36 -32.11
CA LEU A 271 -34.49 5.76 -32.52
C LEU A 271 -34.78 6.78 -31.40
N MET A 272 -35.68 6.43 -30.48
CA MET A 272 -36.01 7.23 -29.29
C MET A 272 -34.92 7.21 -28.20
N GLY A 273 -34.07 6.17 -28.14
CA GLY A 273 -32.93 6.11 -27.21
C GLY A 273 -31.83 7.12 -27.57
N ARG A 274 -31.55 7.26 -28.87
CA ARG A 274 -30.56 8.24 -29.38
C ARG A 274 -30.97 9.70 -29.14
N ILE A 275 -32.27 10.00 -29.14
CA ILE A 275 -32.78 11.35 -28.85
C ILE A 275 -32.71 11.63 -27.34
N ALA A 276 -32.98 10.64 -26.48
CA ALA A 276 -32.85 10.80 -25.03
C ALA A 276 -31.37 10.99 -24.60
N GLU A 277 -30.44 10.27 -25.24
CA GLU A 277 -28.99 10.40 -25.06
C GLU A 277 -28.46 11.80 -25.43
N TRP A 278 -29.06 12.44 -26.44
CA TRP A 278 -28.69 13.79 -26.87
C TRP A 278 -29.22 14.91 -25.95
N VAL A 279 -30.29 14.65 -25.20
CA VAL A 279 -30.96 15.66 -24.35
C VAL A 279 -30.62 15.48 -22.85
N HIS A 280 -30.28 14.27 -22.40
CA HIS A 280 -30.08 13.97 -20.96
C HIS A 280 -28.83 13.11 -20.66
N GLY A 281 -27.92 12.92 -21.60
CA GLY A 281 -26.69 12.17 -21.32
C GLY A 281 -25.80 12.92 -20.34
N ASP A 282 -25.79 12.52 -19.06
CA ASP A 282 -24.85 13.04 -18.07
C ASP A 282 -23.42 12.81 -18.58
N LYS A 283 -22.72 13.92 -18.84
CA LYS A 283 -21.32 13.91 -19.28
C LYS A 283 -20.44 14.11 -18.07
N VAL A 284 -19.55 13.15 -17.84
CA VAL A 284 -18.56 13.24 -16.77
C VAL A 284 -17.17 13.32 -17.41
N LYS A 285 -16.36 14.30 -16.99
CA LYS A 285 -14.96 14.37 -17.43
C LYS A 285 -14.16 13.30 -16.69
N VAL A 286 -13.41 12.48 -17.41
CA VAL A 286 -12.48 11.53 -16.81
C VAL A 286 -11.27 12.32 -16.30
N PRO A 287 -10.94 12.24 -15.00
CA PRO A 287 -9.76 12.92 -14.48
C PRO A 287 -8.48 12.37 -15.11
N ARG A 288 -7.46 13.23 -15.22
CA ARG A 288 -6.15 12.81 -15.71
C ARG A 288 -5.43 11.94 -14.68
N GLU A 289 -4.52 11.10 -15.15
CA GLU A 289 -3.61 10.37 -14.27
C GLU A 289 -2.55 11.30 -13.70
N ALA A 290 -2.16 11.08 -12.44
CA ALA A 290 -1.02 11.75 -11.84
C ALA A 290 -0.15 10.78 -11.04
N ALA A 291 1.16 11.04 -11.03
CA ALA A 291 2.11 10.29 -10.22
C ALA A 291 2.13 10.78 -8.77
N THR A 292 2.66 9.97 -7.86
CA THR A 292 2.76 10.26 -6.42
C THR A 292 3.35 11.63 -6.08
N PRO A 293 4.41 12.15 -6.74
CA PRO A 293 4.96 13.48 -6.45
C PRO A 293 3.93 14.60 -6.61
N GLU A 294 3.01 14.48 -7.56
CA GLU A 294 2.00 15.50 -7.77
C GLU A 294 0.94 15.49 -6.67
N PHE A 295 0.50 14.31 -6.22
CA PHE A 295 -0.37 14.18 -5.06
C PHE A 295 0.28 14.72 -3.78
N LEU A 296 1.59 14.56 -3.61
CA LEU A 296 2.31 15.15 -2.47
C LEU A 296 2.28 16.68 -2.53
N GLU A 297 2.39 17.29 -3.71
CA GLU A 297 2.26 18.74 -3.87
C GLU A 297 0.82 19.23 -3.62
N LEU A 298 -0.19 18.48 -4.06
CA LEU A 298 -1.59 18.75 -3.73
C LEU A 298 -1.82 18.66 -2.20
N ALA A 299 -1.24 17.66 -1.54
CA ALA A 299 -1.28 17.53 -0.09
C ALA A 299 -0.63 18.71 0.63
N ARG A 300 0.55 19.19 0.18
CA ARG A 300 1.16 20.41 0.72
C ARG A 300 0.22 21.62 0.65
N ARG A 301 -0.42 21.84 -0.50
CA ARG A 301 -1.37 22.95 -0.72
C ARG A 301 -2.65 22.81 0.13
N ALA A 302 -3.13 21.58 0.29
CA ALA A 302 -4.27 21.30 1.14
C ALA A 302 -3.97 21.62 2.61
N LEU A 303 -2.80 21.19 3.11
CA LEU A 303 -2.35 21.43 4.48
C LEU A 303 -2.25 22.93 4.81
N THR A 304 -1.75 23.76 3.88
CA THR A 304 -1.69 25.22 4.08
C THR A 304 -3.06 25.88 4.16
N SER A 305 -4.09 25.22 3.63
CA SER A 305 -5.47 25.72 3.61
C SER A 305 -6.30 25.18 4.77
N LEU A 306 -5.79 24.20 5.53
CA LEU A 306 -6.54 23.54 6.59
C LEU A 306 -6.65 24.44 7.83
N PRO A 307 -7.87 24.74 8.32
CA PRO A 307 -8.04 25.60 9.50
C PRO A 307 -7.35 25.04 10.74
N GLY A 308 -6.60 25.90 11.45
CA GLY A 308 -5.90 25.51 12.68
C GLY A 308 -4.66 24.63 12.46
N TRP A 309 -4.21 24.45 11.22
CA TRP A 309 -3.00 23.70 10.90
C TRP A 309 -1.73 24.58 10.94
N PRO A 310 -0.58 24.08 11.45
CA PRO A 310 -0.38 22.78 12.07
C PRO A 310 -0.96 22.69 13.49
N SER A 311 -1.53 21.52 13.81
CA SER A 311 -2.04 21.20 15.15
C SER A 311 -0.91 21.20 16.20
N ASP A 312 -1.25 21.27 17.49
CA ASP A 312 -0.25 21.12 18.57
C ASP A 312 0.44 19.75 18.51
N THR A 313 -0.32 18.71 18.18
CA THR A 313 0.16 17.34 17.98
C THR A 313 1.19 17.26 16.86
N GLU A 314 0.90 17.85 15.69
CA GLU A 314 1.84 17.90 14.57
C GLU A 314 3.09 18.69 14.92
N ARG A 315 2.96 19.86 15.56
CA ARG A 315 4.10 20.67 15.99
C ARG A 315 5.01 19.90 16.95
N ALA A 316 4.43 19.22 17.94
CA ALA A 316 5.16 18.39 18.87
C ALA A 316 5.89 17.25 18.13
N LEU A 317 5.20 16.53 17.24
CA LEU A 317 5.77 15.42 16.48
C LEU A 317 6.94 15.85 15.59
N ARG A 318 6.80 16.95 14.85
CA ARG A 318 7.85 17.45 13.94
C ARG A 318 9.06 18.02 14.68
N SER A 319 8.90 18.51 15.91
CA SER A 319 10.02 18.99 16.72
C SER A 319 11.03 17.89 17.10
N LEU A 320 10.64 16.61 16.98
CA LEU A 320 11.45 15.44 17.33
C LEU A 320 12.24 14.90 16.14
N VAL A 321 11.96 15.36 14.92
CA VAL A 321 12.67 14.92 13.72
C VAL A 321 13.71 15.96 13.34
N ARG A 322 14.95 15.52 13.15
CA ARG A 322 16.08 16.37 12.76
C ARG A 322 16.77 15.78 11.54
N ALA A 323 17.37 16.65 10.74
CA ALA A 323 18.29 16.19 9.70
C ALA A 323 19.44 15.41 10.34
N GLY A 324 19.91 14.36 9.66
CA GLY A 324 21.11 13.64 10.09
C GLY A 324 22.33 14.56 10.10
N SER A 325 23.23 14.36 11.06
CA SER A 325 24.52 15.06 11.09
C SER A 325 25.55 14.27 10.30
N GLY A 326 26.27 14.94 9.38
CA GLY A 326 27.26 14.32 8.49
C GLY A 326 28.55 13.79 9.15
N ALA A 327 28.57 13.60 10.47
CA ALA A 327 29.67 12.91 11.12
C ALA A 327 29.42 11.40 10.98
N PRO A 328 30.33 10.63 10.36
CA PRO A 328 30.21 9.18 10.34
C PRO A 328 30.18 8.70 11.79
N VAL A 329 29.14 7.95 12.17
CA VAL A 329 29.08 7.32 13.49
C VAL A 329 30.22 6.30 13.53
N HIS A 330 31.30 6.67 14.22
CA HIS A 330 32.40 5.77 14.50
C HIS A 330 31.83 4.54 15.21
N HIS A 331 31.94 3.39 14.58
CA HIS A 331 31.58 2.12 15.19
C HIS A 331 32.59 1.88 16.32
N PRO A 332 32.21 1.90 17.61
CA PRO A 332 33.12 1.44 18.64
C PRO A 332 33.43 -0.03 18.37
N GLY A 333 34.72 -0.34 18.20
CA GLY A 333 35.20 -1.70 17.92
C GLY A 333 34.65 -2.69 18.94
N ILE A 334 33.88 -3.67 18.47
CA ILE A 334 33.34 -4.73 19.32
C ILE A 334 34.48 -5.67 19.71
N ILE A 335 34.67 -5.86 21.02
CA ILE A 335 35.48 -6.95 21.56
C ILE A 335 34.75 -8.26 21.22
N ARG A 336 35.33 -9.02 20.28
CA ARG A 336 34.85 -10.35 19.87
C ARG A 336 34.98 -11.34 21.03
N THR A 337 33.85 -11.89 21.48
CA THR A 337 33.84 -13.19 22.15
C THR A 337 33.67 -14.30 21.10
N PRO A 338 34.35 -15.45 21.24
CA PRO A 338 34.33 -16.50 20.23
C PRO A 338 32.97 -17.19 20.15
N ALA A 339 32.47 -17.36 18.93
CA ALA A 339 31.20 -18.00 18.61
C ALA A 339 31.22 -19.52 18.92
N ALA A 340 30.14 -20.00 19.54
CA ALA A 340 29.87 -21.42 19.74
C ALA A 340 29.46 -22.11 18.41
N PRO A 341 29.65 -23.45 18.28
CA PRO A 341 29.46 -24.15 17.01
C PRO A 341 27.99 -24.27 16.59
N LYS A 342 27.77 -24.19 15.27
CA LYS A 342 26.48 -24.30 14.57
C LYS A 342 25.75 -25.61 14.89
N GLN A 343 24.52 -25.52 15.39
CA GLN A 343 23.56 -26.62 15.41
C GLN A 343 22.72 -26.63 14.13
N LEU A 344 22.41 -27.83 13.64
CA LEU A 344 21.59 -28.10 12.46
C LEU A 344 20.13 -27.60 12.63
N PRO A 345 19.43 -27.23 11.54
CA PRO A 345 18.12 -26.60 11.62
C PRO A 345 17.03 -27.57 12.11
N PRO A 346 16.14 -27.15 13.03
CA PRO A 346 14.92 -27.89 13.32
C PRO A 346 13.91 -27.74 12.17
N ARG A 347 13.05 -28.76 12.07
CA ARG A 347 11.97 -28.95 11.09
C ARG A 347 11.09 -27.70 10.92
N ALA A 348 10.73 -27.40 9.67
CA ALA A 348 9.91 -26.24 9.31
C ALA A 348 8.60 -26.18 10.12
N PRO A 349 8.28 -25.03 10.74
CA PRO A 349 6.98 -24.82 11.37
C PRO A 349 5.85 -24.80 10.31
N PRO A 350 4.61 -25.13 10.70
CA PRO A 350 3.46 -25.06 9.79
C PRO A 350 3.28 -23.63 9.26
N ALA A 351 2.78 -23.54 8.01
CA ALA A 351 2.52 -22.26 7.36
C ALA A 351 1.63 -21.35 8.23
N PRO A 352 1.93 -20.03 8.30
CA PRO A 352 1.14 -19.10 9.09
C PRO A 352 -0.31 -19.01 8.58
N PRO A 353 -1.27 -18.69 9.47
CA PRO A 353 -2.64 -18.42 9.06
C PRO A 353 -2.69 -17.22 8.09
N ARG A 354 -3.56 -17.33 7.08
CA ARG A 354 -3.75 -16.31 6.04
C ARG A 354 -4.34 -15.02 6.67
N PRO A 355 -3.99 -13.82 6.18
CA PRO A 355 -4.68 -12.59 6.60
C PRO A 355 -6.08 -12.55 5.96
N SER A 356 -7.13 -12.21 6.73
CA SER A 356 -8.35 -11.48 6.25
C SER A 356 -9.62 -11.55 7.12
N ASP A 357 -9.68 -12.31 8.23
CA ASP A 357 -10.95 -12.38 8.98
C ASP A 357 -11.07 -11.30 10.08
N TRP A 358 -9.99 -10.91 10.74
CA TRP A 358 -10.03 -9.95 11.85
C TRP A 358 -10.47 -8.53 11.44
N MET A 359 -10.14 -8.10 10.23
CA MET A 359 -10.45 -6.74 9.75
C MET A 359 -11.95 -6.54 9.52
N LYS A 360 -12.69 -7.64 9.25
CA LYS A 360 -14.14 -7.59 9.08
C LYS A 360 -14.82 -7.22 10.39
N ASP A 361 -14.33 -7.70 11.53
CA ASP A 361 -14.94 -7.43 12.84
C ASP A 361 -14.96 -5.93 13.18
N PHE A 362 -13.91 -5.18 12.82
CA PHE A 362 -13.89 -3.72 12.98
C PHE A 362 -14.82 -3.02 11.98
N LEU A 363 -14.76 -3.42 10.71
CA LEU A 363 -15.61 -2.83 9.67
C LEU A 363 -17.11 -3.06 9.95
N ASP A 364 -17.47 -4.26 10.38
CA ASP A 364 -18.83 -4.63 10.76
C ASP A 364 -19.30 -3.87 12.03
N ALA A 365 -18.39 -3.57 12.96
CA ALA A 365 -18.72 -2.74 14.13
C ALA A 365 -19.00 -1.28 13.77
N HIS A 366 -18.43 -0.79 12.66
CA HIS A 366 -18.66 0.56 12.14
C HIS A 366 -19.84 0.64 11.15
N GLU A 367 -20.27 -0.47 10.54
CA GLU A 367 -21.50 -0.56 9.75
C GLU A 367 -22.75 -0.54 10.66
N ARG A 368 -23.26 0.65 11.00
CA ARG A 368 -24.59 0.78 11.63
C ARG A 368 -25.67 0.30 10.65
N SER A 369 -26.55 -0.58 11.09
CA SER A 369 -27.71 -1.03 10.30
C SER A 369 -28.58 0.17 9.89
N GLY A 370 -28.50 0.58 8.61
CA GLY A 370 -29.26 1.70 8.04
C GLY A 370 -28.53 3.05 7.94
N GLY A 371 -27.25 3.12 8.30
CA GLY A 371 -26.41 4.33 8.13
C GLY A 371 -25.75 4.45 6.75
N ALA A 372 -25.16 5.61 6.46
CA ALA A 372 -24.30 5.79 5.28
C ALA A 372 -23.05 4.91 5.39
N LYS A 373 -22.59 4.35 4.26
CA LYS A 373 -21.45 3.42 4.25
C LYS A 373 -20.12 4.17 4.35
N PRO A 374 -19.18 3.71 5.18
CA PRO A 374 -17.84 4.31 5.24
C PRO A 374 -17.08 4.14 3.92
N LYS A 375 -16.17 5.08 3.62
CA LYS A 375 -15.29 5.00 2.44
C LYS A 375 -13.99 4.29 2.83
N LEU A 376 -13.66 3.24 2.08
CA LEU A 376 -12.55 2.32 2.38
C LEU A 376 -11.50 2.34 1.27
N THR A 377 -10.23 2.47 1.65
CA THR A 377 -9.06 2.43 0.75
C THR A 377 -8.17 1.26 1.14
N ARG A 378 -8.32 0.12 0.47
CA ARG A 378 -7.55 -1.09 0.79
C ARG A 378 -6.23 -1.13 0.02
N MET A 379 -5.14 -1.43 0.72
CA MET A 379 -3.79 -1.49 0.15
C MET A 379 -3.44 -2.88 -0.38
N GLN A 380 -4.14 -3.90 0.12
CA GLN A 380 -4.07 -5.28 -0.32
C GLN A 380 -5.40 -5.72 -0.95
N ALA A 381 -5.37 -6.65 -1.90
CA ALA A 381 -6.64 -7.20 -2.41
C ALA A 381 -7.31 -8.04 -1.30
N PRO A 382 -8.66 -8.03 -1.16
CA PRO A 382 -9.33 -9.05 -0.37
C PRO A 382 -8.95 -10.44 -0.91
N PRO A 383 -8.67 -11.43 -0.05
CA PRO A 383 -8.50 -12.78 -0.54
C PRO A 383 -9.78 -13.19 -1.24
N ALA A 384 -9.62 -13.81 -2.41
CA ALA A 384 -10.73 -14.36 -3.15
C ALA A 384 -11.51 -15.30 -2.22
N ALA A 385 -12.78 -14.95 -1.95
CA ALA A 385 -13.70 -15.84 -1.28
C ALA A 385 -13.71 -17.15 -2.07
N THR A 386 -13.18 -18.22 -1.48
CA THR A 386 -13.34 -19.54 -2.08
C THR A 386 -14.84 -19.80 -2.04
N PRO A 387 -15.53 -19.99 -3.19
CA PRO A 387 -16.94 -20.29 -3.14
C PRO A 387 -17.08 -21.57 -2.33
N ALA A 388 -17.79 -21.47 -1.20
CA ALA A 388 -18.17 -22.62 -0.40
C ALA A 388 -18.89 -23.59 -1.34
N LYS A 389 -18.20 -24.68 -1.72
CA LYS A 389 -18.79 -25.76 -2.49
C LYS A 389 -19.91 -26.34 -1.64
N LYS A 390 -21.15 -25.95 -1.94
CA LYS A 390 -22.33 -26.73 -1.58
C LYS A 390 -22.09 -28.14 -2.11
N ALA A 391 -21.86 -29.08 -1.18
CA ALA A 391 -21.75 -30.49 -1.48
C ALA A 391 -23.03 -30.92 -2.21
N SER A 392 -22.89 -31.24 -3.49
CA SER A 392 -23.86 -32.02 -4.25
C SER A 392 -23.28 -33.44 -4.38
N PRO A 393 -24.10 -34.51 -4.28
CA PRO A 393 -23.61 -35.88 -4.23
C PRO A 393 -22.98 -36.33 -5.56
N PRO A 394 -22.12 -37.35 -5.56
CA PRO A 394 -21.18 -37.62 -6.65
C PRO A 394 -21.87 -38.32 -7.81
N THR A 395 -21.91 -37.67 -8.98
CA THR A 395 -22.08 -38.35 -10.26
C THR A 395 -20.71 -38.64 -10.86
N SER A 396 -20.39 -39.92 -10.96
CA SER A 396 -19.22 -40.46 -11.64
C SER A 396 -19.24 -40.07 -13.12
N GLY A 397 -18.29 -39.25 -13.54
CA GLY A 397 -18.00 -38.96 -14.93
C GLY A 397 -16.53 -38.59 -15.04
N THR A 398 -15.74 -39.47 -15.64
CA THR A 398 -14.34 -39.23 -15.95
C THR A 398 -14.23 -37.99 -16.84
N PRO A 399 -13.45 -36.96 -16.48
CA PRO A 399 -13.42 -35.72 -17.24
C PRO A 399 -12.71 -35.89 -18.59
N GLU A 400 -13.29 -35.27 -19.61
CA GLU A 400 -13.06 -35.43 -21.05
C GLU A 400 -11.60 -35.17 -21.51
N TRP A 401 -10.81 -34.45 -20.70
CA TRP A 401 -9.40 -34.12 -21.01
C TRP A 401 -8.42 -35.29 -20.82
N LEU A 402 -8.81 -36.38 -20.15
CA LEU A 402 -7.98 -37.59 -20.02
C LEU A 402 -7.98 -38.46 -21.29
N SER A 403 -8.77 -38.10 -22.30
CA SER A 403 -8.87 -38.81 -23.59
C SER A 403 -7.64 -38.58 -24.49
N ASP A 404 -6.94 -37.45 -24.31
CA ASP A 404 -5.84 -37.02 -25.18
C ASP A 404 -4.50 -37.73 -24.91
N PHE A 405 -4.42 -38.52 -23.84
CA PHE A 405 -3.17 -39.18 -23.41
C PHE A 405 -3.20 -40.72 -23.59
N ALA A 406 -4.18 -41.26 -24.31
CA ALA A 406 -4.20 -42.67 -24.65
C ALA A 406 -3.19 -42.99 -25.79
N PRO A 407 -2.23 -43.90 -25.58
CA PRO A 407 -1.22 -44.21 -26.59
C PRO A 407 -1.75 -45.20 -27.64
N GLY A 408 -1.67 -44.80 -28.92
CA GLY A 408 -1.49 -45.70 -30.08
C GLY A 408 -2.74 -46.14 -30.86
N SER A 409 -2.93 -45.54 -32.04
CA SER A 409 -3.88 -45.99 -33.09
C SER A 409 -3.45 -47.33 -33.73
N PRO A 410 -4.38 -48.00 -34.45
CA PRO A 410 -4.20 -48.03 -35.90
C PRO A 410 -5.47 -47.70 -36.71
N VAL A 411 -5.19 -47.26 -37.93
CA VAL A 411 -6.02 -46.59 -38.95
C VAL A 411 -6.80 -47.63 -39.82
N PRO A 412 -7.47 -47.28 -40.94
CA PRO A 412 -8.92 -47.07 -41.10
C PRO A 412 -9.61 -48.05 -42.08
N ARG A 413 -10.94 -47.97 -42.22
CA ARG A 413 -11.63 -48.34 -43.47
C ARG A 413 -12.54 -47.23 -44.01
N VAL A 414 -12.00 -46.61 -45.05
CA VAL A 414 -12.61 -45.88 -46.19
C VAL A 414 -14.10 -46.13 -46.43
N ARG A 415 -14.88 -45.05 -46.59
CA ARG A 415 -15.95 -45.00 -47.61
C ARG A 415 -16.28 -43.57 -48.10
N LYS A 416 -15.76 -43.30 -49.30
CA LYS A 416 -16.29 -42.53 -50.45
C LYS A 416 -16.93 -41.14 -50.25
N GLN A 417 -16.23 -40.15 -50.80
CA GLN A 417 -16.70 -38.87 -51.35
C GLN A 417 -17.86 -39.01 -52.34
N PRO A 418 -18.58 -37.90 -52.57
CA PRO A 418 -18.61 -37.33 -53.93
C PRO A 418 -18.02 -35.90 -54.02
N GLU A 419 -17.15 -35.73 -55.02
CA GLU A 419 -16.78 -34.51 -55.75
C GLU A 419 -18.02 -33.77 -56.33
N ALA A 420 -18.04 -32.51 -56.78
CA ALA A 420 -17.15 -31.35 -56.80
C ALA A 420 -17.94 -30.17 -57.41
N LYS A 421 -17.57 -28.90 -57.14
CA LYS A 421 -17.03 -27.93 -58.14
C LYS A 421 -16.79 -26.53 -57.53
N PRO A 422 -15.91 -25.71 -58.14
CA PRO A 422 -15.07 -24.72 -57.44
C PRO A 422 -15.37 -23.26 -57.82
N SER A 423 -14.90 -22.31 -56.99
CA SER A 423 -14.66 -20.93 -57.43
C SER A 423 -13.44 -20.30 -56.77
N ALA A 424 -12.64 -19.68 -57.64
CA ALA A 424 -11.32 -19.04 -57.59
C ALA A 424 -11.05 -17.95 -56.51
N PRO A 425 -9.78 -17.47 -56.39
CA PRO A 425 -9.15 -16.98 -55.16
C PRO A 425 -9.12 -15.45 -55.04
N GLN A 426 -9.10 -14.91 -53.81
CA GLN A 426 -8.75 -13.50 -53.59
C GLN A 426 -7.86 -13.26 -52.36
N LYS A 427 -6.67 -12.75 -52.70
CA LYS A 427 -5.80 -11.75 -52.06
C LYS A 427 -5.33 -11.99 -50.62
N LYS A 428 -4.00 -12.20 -50.50
CA LYS A 428 -3.22 -11.91 -49.29
C LYS A 428 -3.29 -10.41 -48.96
N PRO A 429 -3.37 -10.04 -47.68
CA PRO A 429 -3.42 -8.64 -47.25
C PRO A 429 -2.07 -7.92 -47.34
N ASP A 430 -2.16 -6.61 -47.59
CA ASP A 430 -1.15 -5.65 -48.06
C ASP A 430 -0.01 -5.29 -47.06
N TRP A 431 0.10 -5.98 -45.93
CA TRP A 431 1.11 -5.68 -44.89
C TRP A 431 2.34 -6.61 -44.95
N MET A 432 2.39 -7.53 -45.91
CA MET A 432 3.45 -8.53 -46.05
C MET A 432 4.48 -8.20 -47.15
N SER A 433 4.51 -6.96 -47.65
CA SER A 433 5.42 -6.52 -48.73
C SER A 433 6.64 -5.72 -48.29
N ASP A 434 6.81 -5.41 -47.00
CA ASP A 434 7.89 -4.52 -46.52
C ASP A 434 9.09 -5.26 -45.88
N PHE A 435 9.29 -6.55 -46.16
CA PHE A 435 10.39 -7.34 -45.53
C PHE A 435 11.35 -8.04 -46.51
N ASP A 436 11.29 -7.74 -47.80
CA ASP A 436 12.30 -8.20 -48.77
C ASP A 436 12.95 -6.99 -49.45
N ASP A 437 13.99 -6.44 -48.80
CA ASP A 437 15.19 -5.85 -49.43
C ASP A 437 16.36 -5.80 -48.43
#